data_AF-A0A291RIZ1-F1
#
_entry.id   AF-A0A291RIZ1-F1
#
_cell.length_a   1.000
_cell.length_b   1.000
_cell.length_c   1.000
_cell.angle_alpha   90.00
_cell.angle_beta   90.00
_cell.angle_gamma   90.00
#
_symmetry.space_group_name_H-M   'P 1'
#
loop_
_entity.id
_entity.type
_entity.pdbx_description
1 polymer ?
#
loop_
_entity_poly.entity_id
_entity_poly.type
_entity_poly.pdbx_seq_one_letter_code
_entity_poly.pdbx_strand_id
1 'polypeptide(L)'
;MSPLDGVSGSLLAPVCVRFPAAELARRTFVTRQSLRDVLSGLLGADLVTIADAPTIGRALPVALTPGGRSLLDRADAIVFDVEDRMLTGIPSKDVRRLAALLTTCLGNLG
;
A
#
# COMPACT_ATOMS: atom_id res chain seq x y z
N MET A 1 -18.79 21.46 -14.01
CA MET A 1 -17.71 21.97 -13.14
C MET A 1 -17.49 20.93 -12.06
N SER A 2 -16.76 19.86 -12.41
CA SER A 2 -16.57 18.67 -11.56
C SER A 2 -15.30 18.85 -10.73
N PRO A 3 -15.29 18.56 -9.42
CA PRO A 3 -14.13 18.80 -8.57
C PRO A 3 -13.22 17.56 -8.45
N LEU A 4 -12.87 16.90 -9.57
CA LEU A 4 -12.02 15.69 -9.54
C LEU A 4 -10.76 15.76 -10.42
N ASP A 5 -10.44 16.89 -11.05
CA ASP A 5 -9.24 17.03 -11.90
C ASP A 5 -7.92 17.22 -11.10
N GLY A 6 -7.91 16.90 -9.81
CA GLY A 6 -6.84 17.30 -8.88
C GLY A 6 -5.83 16.23 -8.45
N VAL A 7 -5.97 14.96 -8.85
CA VAL A 7 -5.12 13.86 -8.29
C VAL A 7 -4.23 13.17 -9.34
N SER A 8 -4.27 13.57 -10.61
CA SER A 8 -3.44 12.97 -11.67
C SER A 8 -1.95 13.38 -11.63
N GLY A 9 -1.48 14.06 -10.59
CA GLY A 9 -0.14 14.66 -10.52
C GLY A 9 0.93 13.96 -9.68
N SER A 10 0.66 12.82 -9.00
CA SER A 10 1.66 12.20 -8.10
C SER A 10 2.27 10.86 -8.59
N LEU A 11 2.03 10.47 -9.85
CA LEU A 11 2.32 9.11 -10.36
C LEU A 11 3.76 8.84 -10.86
N LEU A 12 4.75 9.64 -10.50
CA LEU A 12 6.15 9.39 -10.87
C LEU A 12 7.13 9.30 -9.68
N ALA A 13 6.61 9.17 -8.46
CA ALA A 13 7.47 8.73 -7.35
C ALA A 13 7.57 7.20 -7.40
N PRO A 14 8.78 6.60 -7.42
CA PRO A 14 8.89 5.17 -7.16
C PRO A 14 8.18 4.89 -5.85
N VAL A 15 7.21 3.96 -5.86
CA VAL A 15 6.68 3.38 -4.62
C VAL A 15 7.84 2.57 -4.03
N CYS A 16 8.69 3.30 -3.33
CA CYS A 16 9.79 2.80 -2.57
C CYS A 16 9.13 2.34 -1.26
N VAL A 17 9.05 1.03 -1.05
CA VAL A 17 8.68 0.49 0.26
C VAL A 17 9.86 0.78 1.18
N ARG A 18 9.90 2.01 1.69
CA ARG A 18 11.01 2.59 2.45
C ARG A 18 11.02 2.12 3.90
N PHE A 19 10.47 0.93 4.15
CA PHE A 19 10.26 0.39 5.48
C PHE A 19 10.94 -0.98 5.60
N PRO A 20 11.71 -1.23 6.66
CA PRO A 20 12.20 -2.57 6.95
C PRO A 20 11.03 -3.53 7.16
N ALA A 21 11.22 -4.83 6.92
CA ALA A 21 10.16 -5.84 7.09
C ALA A 21 9.47 -5.78 8.47
N ALA A 22 10.19 -5.43 9.54
CA ALA A 22 9.61 -5.27 10.87
C ALA A 22 8.64 -4.07 11.00
N GLU A 23 8.84 -3.03 10.20
CA GLU A 23 7.96 -1.85 10.15
C GLU A 23 6.79 -2.09 9.21
N LEU A 24 7.03 -2.76 8.08
CA LEU A 24 5.98 -3.15 7.15
C LEU A 24 5.01 -4.17 7.80
N ALA A 25 5.52 -5.13 8.57
CA ALA A 25 4.71 -6.09 9.32
C ALA A 25 3.77 -5.38 10.32
N ARG A 26 4.27 -4.38 11.03
CA ARG A 26 3.46 -3.55 11.95
C ARG A 26 2.39 -2.74 11.22
N ARG A 27 2.73 -2.15 10.08
CA ARG A 27 1.78 -1.34 9.30
C ARG A 27 0.72 -2.16 8.58
N THR A 28 1.02 -3.42 8.26
CA THR A 28 0.13 -4.34 7.55
C THR A 28 -0.53 -5.35 8.47
N PHE A 29 -0.27 -5.30 9.78
CA PHE A 29 -0.79 -6.23 10.80
C PHE A 29 -0.53 -7.71 10.46
N VAL A 30 0.52 -8.00 9.70
CA VAL A 30 0.94 -9.38 9.40
C VAL A 30 2.14 -9.76 10.26
N THR A 31 2.32 -11.06 10.50
CA THR A 31 3.52 -11.53 11.19
C THR A 31 4.77 -11.28 10.35
N ARG A 32 5.92 -11.11 11.01
CA ARG A 32 7.20 -10.95 10.31
C ARG A 32 7.51 -12.14 9.38
N GLN A 33 7.11 -13.35 9.77
CA GLN A 33 7.32 -14.55 8.97
C GLN A 33 6.48 -14.50 7.69
N SER A 34 5.18 -14.23 7.81
CA SER A 34 4.28 -14.08 6.67
C SER A 34 4.76 -13.01 5.70
N LEU A 35 5.25 -11.87 6.22
CA LEU A 35 5.77 -10.82 5.35
C LEU A 35 7.04 -11.25 4.60
N ARG A 36 7.94 -12.00 5.23
CA ARG A 36 9.13 -12.53 4.55
C ARG A 36 8.75 -13.49 3.44
N ASP A 37 7.74 -14.32 3.67
CA ASP A 37 7.27 -15.28 2.66
C ASP A 37 6.64 -14.53 1.47
N VAL A 38 5.83 -13.50 1.73
CA VAL A 38 5.28 -12.62 0.69
C VAL A 38 6.40 -11.93 -0.11
N LEU A 39 7.36 -11.30 0.57
CA LEU A 39 8.47 -10.62 -0.11
C LEU A 39 9.33 -11.60 -0.93
N SER A 40 9.53 -12.82 -0.44
CA SER A 40 10.27 -13.86 -1.16
C SER A 40 9.52 -14.31 -2.41
N GLY A 41 8.20 -14.47 -2.32
CA GLY A 41 7.35 -14.77 -3.47
C GLY A 41 7.36 -13.66 -4.52
N LEU A 42 7.30 -12.40 -4.10
CA LEU A 42 7.37 -11.25 -5.01
C LEU A 42 8.75 -11.12 -5.69
N LEU A 43 9.83 -11.43 -4.97
CA LEU A 43 11.19 -11.49 -5.54
C LEU A 43 11.30 -12.61 -6.57
N GLY A 44 10.81 -13.80 -6.24
CA GLY A 44 10.80 -14.95 -7.16
C GLY A 44 9.96 -14.73 -8.42
N ALA A 45 8.98 -13.83 -8.35
CA ALA A 45 8.14 -13.41 -9.48
C ALA A 45 8.66 -12.16 -10.23
N ASP A 46 9.83 -11.64 -9.88
CA ASP A 46 10.44 -10.43 -10.48
C ASP A 46 9.55 -9.17 -10.38
N LEU A 47 8.69 -9.10 -9.35
CA LEU A 47 7.79 -7.98 -9.09
C LEU A 47 8.44 -6.93 -8.16
N VAL A 48 9.46 -7.33 -7.42
CA VAL A 48 10.24 -6.44 -6.56
C VAL A 48 11.73 -6.72 -6.72
N THR A 49 12.55 -5.70 -6.47
CA THR A 49 14.01 -5.80 -6.38
C THR A 49 14.48 -5.31 -5.02
N ILE A 50 15.60 -5.83 -4.59
CA ILE A 50 16.31 -5.33 -3.41
C ILE A 50 17.24 -4.23 -3.92
N ALA A 51 17.14 -3.02 -3.37
CA ALA A 51 18.00 -1.92 -3.80
C ALA A 51 19.48 -2.23 -3.51
N ASP A 52 20.39 -1.82 -4.38
CA ASP A 52 21.82 -2.13 -4.24
C ASP A 52 22.50 -1.38 -3.07
N ALA A 53 21.87 -0.32 -2.56
CA ALA A 53 22.42 0.51 -1.50
C ALA A 53 21.39 0.81 -0.40
N PRO A 54 21.76 0.66 0.90
CA PRO A 54 20.91 1.08 2.00
C PRO A 54 20.82 2.61 2.04
N THR A 55 19.61 3.16 2.02
CA THR A 55 19.42 4.62 2.00
C THR A 55 19.64 5.26 3.38
N ILE A 56 19.25 4.59 4.48
CA ILE A 56 19.53 4.98 5.88
C ILE A 56 19.55 3.71 6.76
N GLY A 57 20.67 3.42 7.44
CA GLY A 57 20.82 2.25 8.34
C GLY A 57 21.25 0.95 7.64
N ARG A 58 20.97 -0.21 8.26
CA ARG A 58 21.31 -1.56 7.74
C ARG A 58 20.19 -2.22 6.93
N ALA A 59 19.03 -1.57 6.79
CA ALA A 59 17.89 -2.15 6.09
C ALA A 59 17.98 -1.81 4.59
N LEU A 60 18.03 -2.86 3.76
CA LEU A 60 18.05 -2.71 2.31
C LEU A 60 16.60 -2.57 1.81
N PRO A 61 16.22 -1.42 1.24
CA PRO A 61 14.84 -1.18 0.85
C PRO A 61 14.44 -2.08 -0.33
N VAL A 62 13.18 -2.51 -0.32
CA VAL A 62 12.58 -3.25 -1.43
C VAL A 62 11.90 -2.23 -2.35
N ALA A 63 12.21 -2.29 -3.63
CA ALA A 63 11.63 -1.46 -4.68
C ALA A 63 10.75 -2.31 -5.59
N LEU A 64 9.66 -1.72 -6.12
CA LEU A 64 8.87 -2.40 -7.16
C LEU A 64 9.60 -2.33 -8.50
N THR A 65 9.56 -3.41 -9.26
CA THR A 65 9.93 -3.39 -10.68
C THR A 65 8.83 -2.70 -11.49
N PRO A 66 9.07 -2.32 -12.76
CA PRO A 66 8.00 -1.84 -13.64
C PRO A 66 6.84 -2.84 -13.75
N GLY A 67 7.13 -4.15 -13.84
CA GLY A 67 6.11 -5.20 -13.84
C GLY A 67 5.35 -5.31 -12.52
N GLY A 68 6.05 -5.19 -11.39
CA GLY A 68 5.44 -5.10 -10.07
C GLY A 68 4.51 -3.89 -9.92
N ARG A 69 4.93 -2.75 -10.45
CA ARG A 69 4.10 -1.52 -10.44
C ARG A 69 2.83 -1.70 -11.26
N SER A 70 2.93 -2.22 -12.48
CA SER A 70 1.74 -2.49 -13.31
C SER A 70 0.80 -3.55 -12.72
N LEU A 71 1.32 -4.52 -11.96
CA LEU A 71 0.48 -5.46 -11.23
C LEU A 71 -0.22 -4.79 -10.04
N LEU A 72 0.51 -3.97 -9.27
CA LEU A 72 -0.05 -3.21 -8.15
C LEU A 72 -1.17 -2.28 -8.63
N ASP A 73 -0.95 -1.52 -9.72
CA ASP A 73 -1.97 -0.60 -10.25
C ASP A 73 -3.25 -1.35 -10.67
N ARG A 74 -3.12 -2.57 -11.22
CA ARG A 74 -4.29 -3.43 -11.54
C ARG A 74 -5.00 -3.94 -10.29
N ALA A 75 -4.24 -4.34 -9.26
CA ALA A 75 -4.80 -4.78 -8.00
C ALA A 75 -5.55 -3.65 -7.29
N ASP A 76 -4.95 -2.45 -7.26
CA ASP A 76 -5.55 -1.24 -6.70
C ASP A 76 -6.87 -0.92 -7.41
N ALA A 77 -6.91 -0.99 -8.75
CA ALA A 77 -8.15 -0.76 -9.50
C ALA A 77 -9.27 -1.73 -9.09
N ILE A 78 -8.96 -3.01 -8.86
CA ILE A 78 -9.94 -4.01 -8.40
C ILE A 78 -10.44 -3.68 -6.99
N VAL A 79 -9.53 -3.28 -6.09
CA VAL A 79 -9.88 -2.94 -4.71
C VAL A 79 -10.75 -1.68 -4.67
N PHE A 80 -10.40 -0.65 -5.46
CA PHE A 80 -11.20 0.58 -5.55
C PHE A 80 -12.59 0.34 -6.15
N ASP A 81 -12.73 -0.54 -7.13
CA ASP A 81 -14.05 -0.94 -7.64
C ASP A 81 -14.91 -1.58 -6.55
N VAL A 82 -14.32 -2.49 -5.76
CA VAL A 82 -15.02 -3.12 -4.64
C VAL A 82 -15.38 -2.07 -3.57
N GLU A 83 -14.47 -1.17 -3.24
CA GLU A 83 -14.73 -0.09 -2.28
C GLU A 83 -15.87 0.82 -2.73
N ASP A 84 -15.88 1.28 -3.99
CA ASP A 84 -16.94 2.13 -4.54
C ASP A 84 -18.31 1.44 -4.48
N ARG A 85 -18.34 0.14 -4.81
CA ARG A 85 -19.54 -0.69 -4.68
C ARG A 85 -19.99 -0.86 -3.22
N MET A 86 -19.06 -1.05 -2.30
CA MET A 86 -19.36 -1.16 -0.86
C MET A 86 -19.90 0.15 -0.28
N LEU A 87 -19.47 1.30 -0.80
CA LEU A 87 -19.85 2.62 -0.32
C LEU A 87 -21.03 3.23 -1.09
N THR A 88 -21.57 2.53 -2.08
CA THR A 88 -22.69 3.00 -2.90
C THR A 88 -23.90 3.36 -2.02
N GLY A 89 -24.39 4.60 -2.17
CA GLY A 89 -25.54 5.13 -1.40
C GLY A 89 -25.18 5.72 -0.03
N ILE A 90 -23.91 5.68 0.39
CA ILE A 90 -23.45 6.31 1.63
C ILE A 90 -22.98 7.75 1.34
N PRO A 91 -23.49 8.78 2.05
CA PRO A 91 -23.01 10.15 1.90
C PRO A 91 -21.52 10.26 2.22
N SER A 92 -20.77 11.06 1.46
CA SER A 92 -19.31 11.18 1.64
C SER A 92 -18.89 11.64 3.05
N LYS A 93 -19.76 12.36 3.76
CA LYS A 93 -19.54 12.74 5.17
C LYS A 93 -19.50 11.52 6.10
N ASP A 94 -20.33 10.52 5.84
CA ASP A 94 -20.49 9.33 6.65
C ASP A 94 -19.38 8.32 6.32
N VAL A 95 -18.95 8.26 5.05
CA VAL A 95 -17.72 7.55 4.64
C VAL A 95 -16.50 8.10 5.40
N ARG A 96 -16.31 9.43 5.41
CA ARG A 96 -15.22 10.05 6.20
C ARG A 96 -15.33 9.74 7.69
N ARG A 97 -16.55 9.72 8.22
CA ARG A 97 -16.79 9.39 9.63
C ARG A 97 -16.43 7.93 9.92
N LEU A 98 -16.82 7.00 9.06
CA LEU A 98 -16.49 5.58 9.16
C LEU A 98 -14.96 5.38 9.15
N ALA A 99 -14.25 6.01 8.21
CA ALA A 99 -12.79 5.94 8.14
C ALA A 99 -12.11 6.47 9.41
N ALA A 100 -12.61 7.56 9.99
CA ALA A 100 -12.09 8.10 11.24
C ALA A 100 -12.34 7.15 12.43
N LEU A 101 -13.51 6.49 12.48
CA LEU A 101 -13.81 5.50 13.52
C LEU A 101 -12.93 4.26 13.39
N LEU A 102 -12.73 3.74 12.18
CA LEU A 102 -11.82 2.60 11.93
C LEU A 102 -10.37 2.94 12.29
N THR A 103 -9.90 4.14 11.95
CA THR A 103 -8.57 4.62 12.37
C THR A 103 -8.45 4.68 13.89
N THR A 104 -9.51 5.10 14.59
CA THR A 104 -9.54 5.09 16.06
C THR A 104 -9.46 3.67 16.61
N CYS A 105 -10.24 2.73 16.05
CA CYS A 105 -10.17 1.31 16.42
C CYS A 105 -8.76 0.75 16.21
N LEU A 106 -8.12 1.05 15.07
CA LEU A 106 -6.73 0.65 14.80
C LEU A 106 -5.76 1.22 15.83
N GLY A 107 -5.92 2.48 16.24
CA GLY A 107 -5.12 3.08 17.31
C GLY A 107 -5.29 2.40 18.67
N ASN A 108 -6.46 1.81 18.93
CA ASN A 108 -6.73 1.07 20.18
C ASN A 108 -6.16 -0.37 20.17
N LEU A 109 -5.86 -0.92 18.99
CA LEU A 109 -5.30 -2.28 18.83
C LEU A 109 -3.76 -2.31 18.86
N GLY A 110 -3.12 -1.19 19.27
CA GLY A 110 -1.67 -1.03 19.34
C GLY A 110 -0.94 -2.16 20.05
#